data_AF-A0A182Q1L4-F1
#
_entry.id   AF-A0A182Q1L4-F1
#
_cell.length_a   1.000
_cell.length_b   1.000
_cell.length_c   1.000
_cell.angle_alpha   90.00
_cell.angle_beta   90.00
_cell.angle_gamma   90.00
#
_symmetry.space_group_name_H-M   'P 1'
#
loop_
_entity.id
_entity.type
_entity.pdbx_description
1 polymer ?
#
loop_
_entity_poly.entity_id
_entity_poly.type
_entity_poly.pdbx_seq_one_letter_code
_entity_poly.pdbx_strand_id
1 'polypeptide(L)'
;MDNISTVRTYEQFREDFPEWLITIRNPSELFTRQPGYFVSQAFCVIGALLCLGHAMHRGGRWPFLWLASALSGLMIEGCFYFSPFGETIWLSPTAIDLFGQRIPLFIFFVYPFFYYQAFWAVSKLQLKCRWSEHIATGMLVVLFDFPFETISIKFLHWTLHESEQMLQERVYSVPWTLLLFFAVTTFTFSYLFHNIRKWLDRTALDRWAAGSMRVELLAAIGAATLSLSLGSTLFLAFNYPLHTMLGIPNGVVTVGVFVSVLTIFWKFDRKSNRRMPYK
;
A
#
# COMPACT_ATOMS: atom_id res chain seq x y z
N MET A 1 -12.54 -33.84 -5.10
CA MET A 1 -11.10 -34.07 -5.33
C MET A 1 -10.92 -34.07 -6.83
N ASP A 2 -10.88 -32.89 -7.42
CA ASP A 2 -10.76 -32.77 -8.88
C ASP A 2 -9.28 -32.80 -9.28
N ASN A 3 -9.02 -33.61 -10.30
CA ASN A 3 -7.72 -34.05 -10.81
C ASN A 3 -6.63 -32.96 -10.83
N ILE A 4 -5.56 -33.18 -10.06
CA ILE A 4 -4.25 -32.50 -10.22
C ILE A 4 -3.46 -33.14 -11.39
N SER A 5 -4.09 -33.53 -12.50
CA SER A 5 -3.41 -34.36 -13.52
C SER A 5 -3.79 -34.16 -14.99
N THR A 6 -4.63 -33.20 -15.36
CA THR A 6 -4.73 -32.83 -16.78
C THR A 6 -3.73 -31.73 -17.08
N VAL A 7 -2.52 -32.14 -17.47
CA VAL A 7 -1.56 -31.24 -18.12
C VAL A 7 -2.25 -30.65 -19.35
N ARG A 8 -2.52 -29.34 -19.34
CA ARG A 8 -3.15 -28.65 -20.47
C ARG A 8 -2.27 -28.82 -21.71
N THR A 9 -2.89 -29.03 -22.87
CA THR A 9 -2.15 -28.98 -24.13
C THR A 9 -1.70 -27.55 -24.41
N TYR A 10 -0.64 -27.40 -25.22
CA TYR A 10 -0.13 -26.08 -25.59
C TYR A 10 -1.20 -25.26 -26.35
N GLU A 11 -2.03 -25.93 -27.15
CA GLU A 11 -3.14 -25.34 -27.89
C GLU A 11 -4.21 -24.79 -26.94
N GLN A 12 -4.61 -25.56 -25.93
CA GLN A 12 -5.56 -25.11 -24.88
C GLN A 12 -5.00 -23.94 -24.10
N PHE A 13 -3.71 -23.99 -23.72
CA PHE A 13 -3.05 -22.85 -23.07
C PHE A 13 -3.10 -21.61 -23.97
N ARG A 14 -2.83 -21.74 -25.26
CA ARG A 14 -2.82 -20.60 -26.19
C ARG A 14 -4.20 -19.95 -26.34
N GLU A 15 -5.26 -20.74 -26.34
CA GLU A 15 -6.64 -20.25 -26.42
C GLU A 15 -7.09 -19.59 -25.12
N ASP A 16 -6.81 -20.22 -23.97
CA ASP A 16 -7.21 -19.72 -22.65
C ASP A 16 -6.35 -18.56 -22.15
N PHE A 17 -5.08 -18.47 -22.57
CA PHE A 17 -4.10 -17.56 -21.97
C PHE A 17 -4.51 -16.09 -22.07
N PRO A 18 -5.05 -15.57 -23.19
CA PRO A 18 -5.54 -14.20 -23.25
C PRO A 18 -6.69 -13.93 -22.26
N GLU A 19 -7.66 -14.84 -22.15
CA GLU A 19 -8.79 -14.71 -21.22
C GLU A 19 -8.33 -14.81 -19.76
N TRP A 20 -7.35 -15.68 -19.49
CA TRP A 20 -6.69 -15.76 -18.20
C TRP A 20 -5.88 -14.48 -17.91
N LEU A 21 -5.19 -13.89 -18.88
CA LEU A 21 -4.35 -12.73 -18.64
C LEU A 21 -5.18 -11.48 -18.32
N ILE A 22 -6.20 -11.20 -19.13
CA ILE A 22 -7.03 -10.00 -19.03
C ILE A 22 -8.49 -10.34 -19.31
N THR A 23 -9.37 -10.01 -18.37
CA THR A 23 -10.82 -10.01 -18.55
C THR A 23 -11.33 -8.57 -18.59
N ILE A 24 -12.04 -8.19 -19.66
CA ILE A 24 -12.68 -6.88 -19.79
C ILE A 24 -14.19 -7.07 -19.72
N ARG A 25 -14.85 -6.31 -18.84
CA ARG A 25 -16.30 -6.35 -18.64
C ARG A 25 -16.94 -5.04 -19.09
N ASN A 26 -18.23 -5.08 -19.43
CA ASN A 26 -18.96 -3.89 -19.87
C ASN A 26 -19.11 -2.89 -18.70
N PRO A 27 -18.57 -1.66 -18.81
CA PRO A 27 -18.66 -0.66 -17.75
C PRO A 27 -20.10 -0.27 -17.38
N SER A 28 -21.03 -0.25 -18.33
CA SER A 28 -22.42 0.15 -18.06
C SER A 28 -23.17 -0.89 -17.21
N GLU A 29 -22.89 -2.16 -17.44
CA GLU A 29 -23.42 -3.28 -16.65
C GLU A 29 -22.88 -3.23 -15.22
N LEU A 30 -21.57 -3.01 -15.07
CA LEU A 30 -20.93 -2.86 -13.75
C LEU A 30 -21.48 -1.66 -12.98
N PHE A 31 -21.66 -0.51 -13.63
CA PHE A 31 -22.24 0.66 -13.00
C PHE A 31 -23.68 0.43 -12.55
N THR A 32 -24.46 -0.32 -13.34
CA THR A 32 -25.85 -0.64 -12.99
C THR A 32 -25.93 -1.62 -11.81
N ARG A 33 -24.98 -2.56 -11.70
CA ARG A 33 -24.96 -3.58 -10.63
C ARG A 33 -24.30 -3.10 -9.34
N GLN A 34 -23.16 -2.43 -9.43
CA GLN A 34 -22.34 -1.98 -8.31
C GLN A 34 -21.79 -0.57 -8.58
N PRO A 35 -22.65 0.46 -8.57
CA PRO A 35 -22.24 1.84 -8.89
C PRO A 35 -21.16 2.36 -7.94
N GLY A 36 -21.27 2.03 -6.64
CA GLY A 36 -20.28 2.42 -5.63
C GLY A 36 -18.88 1.90 -5.95
N TYR A 37 -18.77 0.64 -6.37
CA TYR A 37 -17.48 0.05 -6.68
C TYR A 37 -16.87 0.64 -7.94
N PHE A 38 -17.69 0.87 -8.97
CA PHE A 38 -17.26 1.54 -10.19
C PHE A 38 -16.74 2.96 -9.91
N VAL A 39 -17.42 3.71 -9.04
CA VAL A 39 -16.98 5.04 -8.60
C VAL A 39 -15.67 4.96 -7.82
N SER A 40 -15.50 3.99 -6.92
CA SER A 40 -14.23 3.77 -6.21
C SER A 40 -13.07 3.46 -7.17
N GLN A 41 -13.28 2.62 -8.18
CA GLN A 41 -12.28 2.34 -9.20
C GLN A 41 -11.86 3.61 -9.95
N ALA A 42 -12.84 4.37 -10.44
CA ALA A 42 -12.59 5.63 -11.14
C ALA A 42 -11.86 6.65 -10.24
N PHE A 43 -12.27 6.76 -8.97
CA PHE A 43 -11.66 7.65 -7.99
C PHE A 43 -10.18 7.33 -7.77
N CYS A 44 -9.83 6.06 -7.56
CA CYS A 44 -8.45 5.63 -7.37
C CYS A 44 -7.60 5.83 -8.63
N VAL A 45 -8.11 5.47 -9.82
CA VAL A 45 -7.38 5.62 -11.09
C VAL A 45 -7.15 7.10 -11.41
N ILE A 46 -8.21 7.91 -11.41
CA ILE A 46 -8.11 9.35 -11.70
C ILE A 46 -7.24 10.03 -10.64
N GLY A 47 -7.43 9.71 -9.36
CA GLY A 47 -6.62 10.23 -8.26
C GLY A 47 -5.14 9.93 -8.42
N ALA A 48 -4.78 8.70 -8.77
CA ALA A 48 -3.40 8.30 -9.03
C ALA A 48 -2.79 9.03 -10.24
N LEU A 49 -3.56 9.20 -11.33
CA LEU A 49 -3.11 9.91 -12.53
C LEU A 49 -2.93 11.41 -12.26
N LEU A 50 -3.81 12.03 -11.47
CA LEU A 50 -3.63 13.42 -11.00
C LEU A 50 -2.39 13.54 -10.12
N CYS A 51 -2.14 12.57 -9.24
CA CYS A 51 -0.91 12.51 -8.45
C CYS A 51 0.33 12.39 -9.35
N LEU A 52 0.28 11.59 -10.42
CA LEU A 52 1.36 11.50 -11.41
C LEU A 52 1.57 12.83 -12.13
N GLY A 53 0.50 13.48 -12.59
CA GLY A 53 0.57 14.79 -13.23
C GLY A 53 1.21 15.84 -12.31
N HIS A 54 0.78 15.89 -11.04
CA HIS A 54 1.39 16.76 -10.05
C HIS A 54 2.85 16.39 -9.75
N ALA A 55 3.18 15.10 -9.69
CA ALA A 55 4.55 14.62 -9.49
C ALA A 55 5.48 15.06 -10.63
N MET A 56 5.05 14.92 -11.87
CA MET A 56 5.78 15.34 -13.06
C MET A 56 5.94 16.86 -13.11
N HIS A 57 4.89 17.61 -12.76
CA HIS A 57 4.94 19.08 -12.72
C HIS A 57 5.89 19.60 -11.63
N ARG A 58 5.88 19.00 -10.44
CA ARG A 58 6.79 19.37 -9.33
C ARG A 58 8.23 18.95 -9.60
N GLY A 59 8.44 17.88 -10.35
CA GLY A 59 9.76 17.34 -10.65
C GLY A 59 10.47 16.80 -9.41
N GLY A 60 11.81 16.80 -9.44
CA GLY A 60 12.61 16.24 -8.35
C GLY A 60 12.31 14.75 -8.13
N ARG A 61 12.13 14.35 -6.87
CA ARG A 61 11.94 12.94 -6.50
C ARG A 61 10.49 12.45 -6.55
N TRP A 62 9.54 13.35 -6.83
CA TRP A 62 8.12 13.03 -6.81
C TRP A 62 7.70 11.99 -7.86
N PRO A 63 8.19 12.02 -9.12
CA PRO A 63 7.88 10.97 -10.10
C PRO A 63 8.41 9.59 -9.68
N PHE A 64 9.61 9.55 -9.10
CA PHE A 64 10.22 8.31 -8.60
C PHE A 64 9.46 7.76 -7.38
N LEU A 65 8.93 8.64 -6.53
CA LEU A 65 8.05 8.22 -5.44
C LEU A 65 6.78 7.57 -5.99
N TRP A 66 6.12 8.19 -6.97
CA TRP A 66 4.92 7.64 -7.60
C TRP A 66 5.21 6.24 -8.19
N LEU A 67 6.31 6.11 -8.94
CA LEU A 67 6.76 4.83 -9.50
C LEU A 67 7.06 3.81 -8.41
N ALA A 68 7.82 4.19 -7.37
CA ALA A 68 8.15 3.31 -6.25
C ALA A 68 6.89 2.83 -5.51
N SER A 69 5.88 3.69 -5.39
CA SER A 69 4.61 3.37 -4.74
C SER A 69 3.81 2.36 -5.57
N ALA A 70 3.74 2.55 -6.90
CA ALA A 70 3.11 1.59 -7.81
C ALA A 70 3.83 0.23 -7.78
N LEU A 71 5.17 0.22 -7.80
CA LEU A 71 5.98 -1.00 -7.66
C LEU A 71 5.76 -1.67 -6.30
N SER A 72 5.68 -0.91 -5.22
CA SER A 72 5.41 -1.46 -3.89
C SER A 72 4.03 -2.11 -3.84
N GLY A 73 3.01 -1.51 -4.45
CA GLY A 73 1.70 -2.10 -4.59
C GLY A 73 1.72 -3.41 -5.37
N LEU A 74 2.41 -3.43 -6.51
CA LEU A 74 2.61 -4.67 -7.30
C LEU A 74 3.25 -5.79 -6.46
N MET A 75 4.23 -5.47 -5.61
CA MET A 75 4.86 -6.46 -4.74
C MET A 75 3.91 -6.94 -3.63
N ILE A 76 3.16 -6.03 -3.00
CA ILE A 76 2.21 -6.38 -1.93
C ILE A 76 1.11 -7.29 -2.48
N GLU A 77 0.44 -6.87 -3.55
CA GLU A 77 -0.61 -7.67 -4.19
C GLU A 77 -0.05 -8.99 -4.74
N GLY A 78 1.14 -8.95 -5.34
CA GLY A 78 1.81 -10.16 -5.80
C GLY A 78 2.02 -11.19 -4.68
N CYS A 79 2.42 -10.73 -3.48
CA CYS A 79 2.58 -11.61 -2.32
C CYS A 79 1.26 -12.19 -1.82
N PHE A 80 0.15 -11.46 -1.88
CA PHE A 80 -1.16 -11.99 -1.52
C PHE A 80 -1.68 -12.95 -2.59
N TYR A 81 -1.67 -12.59 -3.88
CA TYR A 81 -2.34 -13.42 -4.89
C TYR A 81 -1.53 -14.57 -5.47
N PHE A 82 -0.19 -14.49 -5.46
CA PHE A 82 0.67 -15.58 -5.93
C PHE A 82 1.15 -16.51 -4.81
N SER A 83 0.81 -16.22 -3.55
CA SER A 83 1.06 -17.14 -2.46
C SER A 83 0.04 -18.28 -2.47
N PRO A 84 0.45 -19.55 -2.37
CA PRO A 84 -0.48 -20.67 -2.22
C PRO A 84 -1.31 -20.61 -0.93
N PHE A 85 -0.93 -19.74 0.02
CA PHE A 85 -1.66 -19.46 1.26
C PHE A 85 -2.36 -18.10 1.24
N GLY A 86 -2.32 -17.37 0.12
CA GLY A 86 -2.75 -15.97 0.06
C GLY A 86 -4.13 -15.75 -0.58
N GLU A 87 -4.91 -16.81 -0.79
CA GLU A 87 -6.35 -16.71 -1.15
C GLU A 87 -7.21 -16.29 0.06
N THR A 88 -6.77 -15.21 0.71
CA THR A 88 -7.40 -14.64 1.89
C THR A 88 -8.37 -13.52 1.53
N ILE A 89 -8.10 -12.81 0.42
CA ILE A 89 -8.88 -11.66 -0.04
C ILE A 89 -9.47 -12.01 -1.40
N TRP A 90 -10.79 -11.87 -1.53
CA TRP A 90 -11.48 -11.99 -2.81
C TRP A 90 -12.11 -10.67 -3.18
N LEU A 91 -11.83 -10.22 -4.40
CA LEU A 91 -12.37 -9.00 -4.94
C LEU A 91 -13.60 -9.29 -5.80
N SER A 92 -14.54 -8.36 -5.75
CA SER A 92 -15.63 -8.33 -6.72
C SER A 92 -15.08 -8.04 -8.12
N PRO A 93 -15.76 -8.52 -9.18
CA PRO A 93 -15.35 -8.27 -10.55
C PRO A 93 -15.32 -6.78 -10.91
N THR A 94 -14.35 -6.37 -11.72
CA THR A 94 -14.16 -4.97 -12.13
C THR A 94 -14.18 -4.78 -13.64
N ALA A 95 -14.00 -3.53 -14.09
CA ALA A 95 -13.98 -3.24 -15.53
C ALA A 95 -12.84 -3.97 -16.24
N ILE A 96 -11.69 -4.10 -15.55
CA ILE A 96 -10.50 -4.77 -16.07
C ILE A 96 -9.91 -5.60 -14.93
N ASP A 97 -10.03 -6.92 -15.03
CA ASP A 97 -9.42 -7.85 -14.09
C ASP A 97 -8.28 -8.63 -14.78
N LEU A 98 -7.24 -8.96 -14.02
CA LEU A 98 -6.05 -9.66 -14.50
C LEU A 98 -5.92 -11.05 -13.85
N PHE A 99 -5.16 -11.93 -14.50
CA PHE A 99 -4.72 -13.23 -13.96
C PHE A 99 -5.87 -14.13 -13.49
N GLY A 100 -6.87 -14.31 -14.34
CA GLY A 100 -8.04 -15.16 -14.10
C GLY A 100 -9.00 -14.51 -13.12
N GLN A 101 -9.15 -13.18 -13.22
CA GLN A 101 -10.00 -12.36 -12.36
C GLN A 101 -9.54 -12.31 -10.89
N ARG A 102 -8.24 -12.50 -10.66
CA ARG A 102 -7.65 -12.43 -9.31
C ARG A 102 -7.29 -11.01 -8.91
N ILE A 103 -6.76 -10.23 -9.85
CA ILE A 103 -6.23 -8.88 -9.55
C ILE A 103 -6.92 -7.85 -10.44
N PRO A 104 -7.86 -7.06 -9.91
CA PRO A 104 -8.39 -5.86 -10.55
C PRO A 104 -7.29 -4.86 -10.87
N LEU A 105 -7.26 -4.37 -12.11
CA LEU A 105 -6.21 -3.46 -12.59
C LEU A 105 -6.15 -2.17 -11.75
N PHE A 106 -7.30 -1.68 -11.27
CA PHE A 106 -7.37 -0.42 -10.52
C PHE A 106 -6.58 -0.46 -9.20
N ILE A 107 -6.34 -1.65 -8.62
CA ILE A 107 -5.61 -1.80 -7.37
C ILE A 107 -4.18 -1.27 -7.48
N PHE A 108 -3.53 -1.41 -8.64
CA PHE A 108 -2.19 -0.84 -8.83
C PHE A 108 -2.15 0.69 -8.76
N PHE A 109 -3.30 1.35 -8.87
CA PHE A 109 -3.43 2.79 -8.72
C PHE A 109 -3.77 3.21 -7.28
N VAL A 110 -4.31 2.30 -6.44
CA VAL A 110 -4.63 2.59 -5.03
C VAL A 110 -3.37 2.99 -4.26
N TYR A 111 -2.30 2.21 -4.40
CA TYR A 111 -1.02 2.45 -3.72
C TYR A 111 -0.40 3.81 -4.06
N PRO A 112 -0.11 4.14 -5.34
CA PRO A 112 0.44 5.45 -5.67
C PRO A 112 -0.53 6.58 -5.33
N PHE A 113 -1.84 6.37 -5.31
CA PHE A 113 -2.79 7.39 -4.87
C PHE A 113 -2.66 7.70 -3.37
N PHE A 114 -2.72 6.70 -2.50
CA PHE A 114 -2.64 6.92 -1.05
C PHE A 114 -1.24 7.26 -0.57
N TYR A 115 -0.21 6.56 -1.06
CA TYR A 115 1.17 6.84 -0.67
C TYR A 115 1.56 8.25 -1.10
N TYR A 116 1.33 8.62 -2.36
CA TYR A 116 1.72 9.94 -2.84
C TYR A 116 1.10 11.07 -2.01
N GLN A 117 -0.20 10.99 -1.75
CA GLN A 117 -0.90 11.98 -0.92
C GLN A 117 -0.34 12.03 0.50
N ALA A 118 -0.05 10.88 1.10
CA ALA A 118 0.48 10.81 2.45
C ALA A 118 1.88 11.45 2.54
N PHE A 119 2.79 11.11 1.63
CA PHE A 119 4.12 11.70 1.55
C PHE A 119 4.05 13.20 1.26
N TRP A 120 3.16 13.63 0.35
CA TRP A 120 2.98 15.04 0.05
C TRP A 120 2.52 15.81 1.28
N ALA A 121 1.43 15.39 1.93
CA ALA A 121 0.90 16.03 3.12
C ALA A 121 1.93 16.08 4.25
N VAL A 122 2.60 14.96 4.54
CA VAL A 122 3.63 14.89 5.57
C VAL A 122 4.84 15.77 5.26
N SER A 123 5.23 15.92 3.99
CA SER A 123 6.29 16.86 3.60
C SER A 123 5.94 18.32 3.94
N LYS A 124 4.65 18.66 4.01
CA LYS A 124 4.16 19.99 4.39
C LYS A 124 4.05 20.20 5.90
N LEU A 125 3.99 19.12 6.69
CA LEU A 125 4.02 19.22 8.14
C LEU A 125 5.39 19.68 8.68
N GLN A 126 6.45 19.59 7.87
CA GLN A 126 7.81 20.05 8.20
C GLN A 126 8.33 19.53 9.57
N LEU A 127 7.99 18.28 9.89
CA LEU A 127 8.32 17.65 11.16
C LEU A 127 9.84 17.69 11.42
N LYS A 128 10.23 18.04 12.66
CA LYS A 128 11.64 18.18 13.03
C LYS A 128 12.42 16.88 13.01
N CYS A 129 11.81 15.82 13.52
CA CYS A 129 12.46 14.53 13.64
C CYS A 129 12.27 13.74 12.35
N ARG A 130 13.36 13.30 11.72
CA ARG A 130 13.27 12.53 10.48
C ARG A 130 12.50 11.22 10.67
N TRP A 131 12.66 10.57 11.83
CA TRP A 131 11.88 9.38 12.19
C TRP A 131 10.39 9.67 12.27
N SER A 132 10.01 10.82 12.84
CA SER A 132 8.61 11.21 12.93
C SER A 132 7.97 11.37 11.55
N GLU A 133 8.71 11.84 10.54
CA GLU A 133 8.16 11.95 9.18
C GLU A 133 7.79 10.58 8.56
N HIS A 134 8.66 9.59 8.73
CA HIS A 134 8.40 8.24 8.22
C HIS A 134 7.20 7.61 8.94
N ILE A 135 7.12 7.77 10.26
CA ILE A 135 6.01 7.24 11.04
C ILE A 135 4.70 7.95 10.65
N ALA A 136 4.75 9.26 10.38
CA ALA A 136 3.56 10.06 10.05
C ALA A 136 3.04 9.65 8.69
N THR A 137 3.94 9.32 7.77
CA THR A 137 3.58 8.78 6.45
C THR A 137 2.81 7.48 6.59
N GLY A 138 3.29 6.54 7.41
CA GLY A 138 2.60 5.27 7.65
C GLY A 138 1.23 5.44 8.30
N MET A 139 1.14 6.28 9.33
CA MET A 139 -0.12 6.59 10.00
C MET A 139 -1.13 7.28 9.06
N LEU A 140 -0.66 8.17 8.19
CA LEU A 140 -1.52 8.91 7.28
C LEU A 140 -2.03 8.04 6.13
N VAL A 141 -1.23 7.08 5.64
CA VAL A 141 -1.72 6.06 4.72
C VAL A 141 -2.84 5.25 5.35
N VAL A 142 -2.68 4.77 6.59
CA VAL A 142 -3.75 4.05 7.30
C VAL A 142 -4.99 4.94 7.50
N LEU A 143 -4.82 6.23 7.78
CA LEU A 143 -5.94 7.15 7.91
C LEU A 143 -6.73 7.32 6.60
N PHE A 144 -6.05 7.31 5.45
CA PHE A 144 -6.69 7.36 4.13
C PHE A 144 -7.32 6.02 3.73
N ASP A 145 -6.65 4.93 4.08
CA ASP A 145 -7.06 3.57 3.72
C ASP A 145 -8.24 3.09 4.56
N PHE A 146 -8.28 3.42 5.85
CA PHE A 146 -9.34 2.99 6.76
C PHE A 146 -10.79 3.28 6.28
N PRO A 147 -11.15 4.50 5.83
CA PRO A 147 -12.48 4.74 5.28
C PRO A 147 -12.70 4.01 3.95
N PHE A 148 -11.66 3.89 3.11
CA PHE A 148 -11.74 3.13 1.87
C PHE A 148 -12.07 1.66 2.14
N GLU A 149 -11.39 1.03 3.10
CA GLU A 149 -11.63 -0.37 3.45
C GLU A 149 -12.97 -0.58 4.15
N THR A 150 -13.37 0.33 5.04
CA THR A 150 -14.67 0.27 5.71
C THR A 150 -15.82 0.30 4.70
N ILE A 151 -15.72 1.15 3.68
CA ILE A 151 -16.72 1.24 2.60
C ILE A 151 -16.62 -0.01 1.71
N SER A 152 -15.41 -0.39 1.31
CA SER A 152 -15.18 -1.49 0.39
C SER A 152 -15.71 -2.83 0.91
N ILE A 153 -15.49 -3.16 2.18
CA ILE A 153 -16.03 -4.40 2.77
C ILE A 153 -17.56 -4.32 2.90
N LYS A 154 -18.12 -3.16 3.31
CA LYS A 154 -19.57 -2.98 3.45
C LYS A 154 -20.33 -3.11 2.13
N PHE A 155 -19.75 -2.65 1.03
CA PHE A 155 -20.34 -2.73 -0.31
C PHE A 155 -19.82 -3.94 -1.11
N LEU A 156 -19.15 -4.90 -0.45
CA LEU A 156 -18.63 -6.12 -1.05
C LEU A 156 -17.70 -5.88 -2.25
N HIS A 157 -16.95 -4.78 -2.25
CA HIS A 157 -15.87 -4.56 -3.21
C HIS A 157 -14.80 -5.64 -3.07
N TRP A 158 -14.56 -6.07 -1.82
CA TRP A 158 -13.79 -7.26 -1.50
C TRP A 158 -14.28 -7.88 -0.18
N THR A 159 -13.91 -9.15 0.03
CA THR A 159 -14.26 -9.94 1.21
C THR A 159 -13.06 -10.76 1.69
N LEU A 160 -13.12 -11.19 2.94
CA LEU A 160 -12.08 -11.98 3.59
C LEU A 160 -12.51 -13.44 3.74
N HIS A 161 -11.58 -14.36 3.52
CA HIS A 161 -11.74 -15.75 3.91
C HIS A 161 -11.86 -15.86 5.43
N GLU A 162 -12.89 -16.55 5.90
CA GLU A 162 -13.18 -16.72 7.34
C GLU A 162 -12.18 -17.62 8.08
N SER A 163 -11.33 -18.36 7.36
CA SER A 163 -10.36 -19.29 7.93
C SER A 163 -9.10 -18.61 8.49
N GLU A 164 -8.85 -17.36 8.11
CA GLU A 164 -7.63 -16.66 8.48
C GLU A 164 -7.74 -16.03 9.87
N GLN A 165 -7.22 -16.76 10.87
CA GLN A 165 -7.26 -16.37 12.29
C GLN A 165 -6.66 -14.98 12.54
N MET A 166 -5.60 -14.62 11.82
CA MET A 166 -4.93 -13.31 11.96
C MET A 166 -5.83 -12.13 11.55
N LEU A 167 -6.91 -12.34 10.79
CA LEU A 167 -7.80 -11.30 10.27
C LEU A 167 -9.20 -11.31 10.91
N GLN A 168 -9.39 -12.10 11.98
CA GLN A 168 -10.68 -12.25 12.65
C GLN A 168 -11.07 -11.01 13.47
N GLU A 169 -10.11 -10.42 14.19
CA GLU A 169 -10.37 -9.22 14.97
C GLU A 169 -10.47 -7.98 14.07
N ARG A 170 -11.63 -7.33 14.10
CA ARG A 170 -11.97 -6.24 13.15
C ARG A 170 -12.50 -5.00 13.86
N VAL A 171 -12.29 -3.85 13.23
CA VAL A 171 -12.85 -2.55 13.58
C VAL A 171 -13.59 -1.99 12.36
N TYR A 172 -14.91 -1.80 12.49
CA TYR A 172 -15.79 -1.47 11.35
C TYR A 172 -15.59 -2.40 10.14
N SER A 173 -15.47 -3.71 10.41
CA SER A 173 -15.18 -4.78 9.43
C SER A 173 -13.76 -4.82 8.88
N VAL A 174 -12.90 -3.84 9.17
CA VAL A 174 -11.49 -3.83 8.74
C VAL A 174 -10.62 -4.58 9.75
N PRO A 175 -9.79 -5.55 9.34
CA PRO A 175 -8.88 -6.24 10.25
C PRO A 175 -7.86 -5.31 10.92
N TRP A 176 -7.71 -5.43 12.24
CA TRP A 176 -6.71 -4.66 13.00
C TRP A 176 -5.28 -4.91 12.55
N THR A 177 -5.00 -6.13 12.12
CA THR A 177 -3.69 -6.58 11.63
C THR A 177 -3.34 -5.97 10.29
N LEU A 178 -4.30 -5.76 9.38
CA LEU A 178 -4.06 -5.04 8.12
C LEU A 178 -3.70 -3.58 8.36
N LEU A 179 -4.39 -2.89 9.29
CA LEU A 179 -4.06 -1.51 9.65
C LEU A 179 -2.63 -1.39 10.19
N LEU A 180 -2.22 -2.31 11.08
CA LEU A 180 -0.86 -2.33 11.60
C LEU A 180 0.16 -2.67 10.51
N PHE A 181 -0.14 -3.66 9.67
CA PHE A 181 0.70 -4.07 8.55
C PHE A 181 0.97 -2.90 7.59
N PHE A 182 -0.07 -2.20 7.12
CA PHE A 182 0.08 -1.04 6.24
C PHE A 182 0.81 0.12 6.90
N ALA A 183 0.61 0.37 8.20
CA ALA A 183 1.36 1.38 8.94
C ALA A 183 2.87 1.09 8.90
N VAL A 184 3.27 -0.14 9.22
CA VAL A 184 4.68 -0.51 9.32
C VAL A 184 5.36 -0.68 7.96
N THR A 185 4.68 -1.25 6.96
CA THR A 185 5.23 -1.40 5.60
C THR A 185 5.37 -0.05 4.90
N THR A 186 4.42 0.87 5.10
CA THR A 186 4.55 2.24 4.58
C THR A 186 5.67 3.01 5.30
N PHE A 187 5.82 2.80 6.62
CA PHE A 187 6.93 3.35 7.38
C PHE A 187 8.28 2.88 6.84
N THR A 188 8.47 1.57 6.63
CA THR A 188 9.71 1.02 6.08
C THR A 188 9.94 1.49 4.66
N PHE A 189 8.89 1.58 3.84
CA PHE A 189 8.95 2.16 2.49
C PHE A 189 9.44 3.61 2.53
N SER A 190 8.85 4.47 3.37
CA SER A 190 9.28 5.86 3.54
C SER A 190 10.72 5.97 4.02
N TYR A 191 11.11 5.14 4.99
CA TYR A 191 12.48 5.10 5.49
C TYR A 191 13.47 4.71 4.39
N LEU A 192 13.22 3.62 3.66
CA LEU A 192 14.11 3.10 2.63
C LEU A 192 14.18 4.02 1.41
N PHE A 193 13.05 4.57 0.96
CA PHE A 193 13.01 5.51 -0.15
C PHE A 193 13.94 6.71 0.05
N HIS A 194 14.04 7.21 1.29
CA HIS A 194 14.91 8.33 1.61
C HIS A 194 16.36 7.94 1.92
N ASN A 195 16.59 6.78 2.51
CA ASN A 195 17.93 6.38 2.98
C ASN A 195 18.73 5.61 1.93
N ILE A 196 18.10 4.77 1.09
CA ILE A 196 18.79 4.08 0.00
C ILE A 196 19.44 5.09 -0.95
N ARG A 197 18.75 6.20 -1.28
CA ARG A 197 19.33 7.29 -2.07
C ARG A 197 20.63 7.80 -1.46
N LYS A 198 20.66 8.05 -0.14
CA LYS A 198 21.85 8.56 0.57
C LYS A 198 22.97 7.54 0.66
N TRP A 199 22.63 6.25 0.67
CA TRP A 199 23.61 5.17 0.67
C TRP A 199 24.28 5.00 -0.69
N LEU A 200 23.50 5.14 -1.77
CA LEU A 200 23.99 5.07 -3.16
C LEU A 200 24.73 6.33 -3.60
N ASP A 201 24.23 7.49 -3.19
CA ASP A 201 24.81 8.80 -3.50
C ASP A 201 24.92 9.66 -2.25
N ARG A 202 26.18 9.91 -1.84
CA ARG A 202 26.52 10.72 -0.66
C ARG A 202 26.47 12.22 -0.93
N THR A 203 26.11 12.63 -2.14
CA THR A 203 25.94 14.05 -2.47
C THR A 203 24.87 14.68 -1.59
N ALA A 204 25.23 15.82 -0.99
CA ALA A 204 24.38 16.62 -0.13
C ALA A 204 23.31 17.36 -0.95
N LEU A 205 22.35 16.62 -1.49
CA LEU A 205 21.16 17.16 -2.12
C LEU A 205 20.06 17.39 -1.09
N ASP A 206 19.20 18.38 -1.37
CA ASP A 206 17.95 18.51 -0.63
C ASP A 206 17.12 17.22 -0.76
N ARG A 207 16.32 16.91 0.26
CA ARG A 207 15.63 15.62 0.40
C ARG A 207 14.77 15.26 -0.80
N TRP A 208 14.13 16.26 -1.40
CA TRP A 208 13.20 16.12 -2.52
C TRP A 208 13.81 16.54 -3.86
N ALA A 209 15.06 17.01 -3.86
CA ALA A 209 15.83 17.22 -5.07
C ALA A 209 16.27 15.87 -5.63
N ALA A 210 16.07 15.66 -6.94
CA ALA A 210 16.52 14.44 -7.60
C ALA A 210 18.03 14.47 -7.81
N GLY A 211 18.69 13.35 -7.51
CA GLY A 211 20.04 13.08 -8.00
C GLY A 211 20.03 12.58 -9.44
N SER A 212 21.04 11.79 -9.79
CA SER A 212 21.08 11.11 -11.08
C SER A 212 19.89 10.14 -11.24
N MET A 213 19.34 10.06 -12.45
CA MET A 213 18.20 9.19 -12.75
C MET A 213 18.44 7.72 -12.37
N ARG A 214 19.68 7.22 -12.58
CA ARG A 214 20.05 5.85 -12.21
C ARG A 214 19.96 5.62 -10.70
N VAL A 215 20.47 6.56 -9.90
CA VAL A 215 20.42 6.45 -8.43
C VAL A 215 18.99 6.53 -7.93
N GLU A 216 18.17 7.46 -8.44
CA GLU A 216 16.77 7.57 -8.03
C GLU A 216 15.96 6.34 -8.41
N LEU A 217 16.19 5.76 -9.59
CA LEU A 217 15.52 4.53 -10.00
C LEU A 217 15.93 3.33 -9.13
N LEU A 218 17.22 3.18 -8.84
CA LEU A 218 17.71 2.12 -7.93
C LEU A 218 17.17 2.30 -6.51
N ALA A 219 17.09 3.54 -6.02
CA ALA A 219 16.51 3.84 -4.71
C ALA A 219 15.00 3.56 -4.68
N ALA A 220 14.26 3.90 -5.74
CA ALA A 220 12.84 3.62 -5.89
C ALA A 220 12.55 2.12 -5.91
N ILE A 221 13.25 1.37 -6.75
CA ILE A 221 13.12 -0.09 -6.86
C ILE A 221 13.52 -0.75 -5.54
N GLY A 222 14.67 -0.38 -4.98
CA GLY A 222 15.16 -0.92 -3.72
C GLY A 222 14.22 -0.64 -2.54
N ALA A 223 13.59 0.53 -2.50
CA ALA A 223 12.59 0.84 -1.49
C ALA A 223 11.32 0.00 -1.67
N ALA A 224 10.82 -0.14 -2.90
CA ALA A 224 9.64 -0.95 -3.20
C ALA A 224 9.84 -2.42 -2.83
N THR A 225 11.00 -3.02 -3.14
CA THR A 225 11.26 -4.44 -2.90
C THR A 225 11.60 -4.76 -1.44
N LEU A 226 12.45 -3.94 -0.79
CA LEU A 226 12.90 -4.23 0.58
C LEU A 226 11.89 -3.81 1.65
N SER A 227 11.01 -2.85 1.35
CA SER A 227 10.04 -2.35 2.33
C SER A 227 9.04 -3.40 2.79
N LEU A 228 8.57 -4.25 1.88
CA LEU A 228 7.65 -5.33 2.20
C LEU A 228 8.29 -6.32 3.16
N SER A 229 9.48 -6.86 2.83
CA SER A 229 10.17 -7.82 3.69
C SER A 229 10.52 -7.25 5.07
N LEU A 230 11.02 -6.00 5.11
CA LEU A 230 11.35 -5.35 6.38
C LEU A 230 10.11 -4.98 7.18
N GLY A 231 9.05 -4.53 6.50
CA GLY A 231 7.76 -4.17 7.09
C GLY A 231 7.06 -5.38 7.68
N SER A 232 7.00 -6.50 6.95
CA SER A 232 6.48 -7.77 7.43
C SER A 232 7.28 -8.31 8.62
N THR A 233 8.61 -8.22 8.58
CA THR A 233 9.44 -8.58 9.74
C THR A 233 9.13 -7.71 10.96
N LEU A 234 8.97 -6.39 10.77
CA LEU A 234 8.63 -5.48 11.85
C LEU A 234 7.21 -5.73 12.39
N PHE A 235 6.25 -6.01 11.51
CA PHE A 235 4.89 -6.42 11.87
C PHE A 235 4.93 -7.67 12.76
N LEU A 236 5.62 -8.72 12.32
CA LEU A 236 5.75 -9.97 13.09
C LEU A 236 6.50 -9.75 14.40
N ALA A 237 7.52 -8.89 14.43
CA ALA A 237 8.27 -8.58 15.65
C ALA A 237 7.39 -7.95 16.75
N PHE A 238 6.34 -7.21 16.37
CA PHE A 238 5.34 -6.73 17.34
C PHE A 238 4.24 -7.76 17.59
N ASN A 239 3.65 -8.29 16.52
CA ASN A 239 2.43 -9.08 16.62
C ASN A 239 2.68 -10.45 17.24
N TYR A 240 3.76 -11.14 16.88
CA TYR A 240 4.04 -12.48 17.37
C TYR A 240 4.23 -12.56 18.89
N PRO A 241 5.11 -11.76 19.53
CA PRO A 241 5.25 -11.84 20.99
C PRO A 241 4.01 -11.35 21.73
N LEU A 242 3.32 -10.31 21.24
CA LEU A 242 2.20 -9.71 21.96
C LEU A 242 0.90 -10.52 21.78
N HIS A 243 0.55 -10.87 20.54
CA HIS A 243 -0.68 -11.59 20.24
C HIS A 243 -0.48 -13.10 20.39
N THR A 244 0.51 -13.69 19.72
CA THR A 244 0.67 -15.16 19.67
C THR A 244 1.20 -15.73 20.99
N MET A 245 2.20 -15.11 21.62
CA MET A 245 2.81 -15.64 22.85
C MET A 245 2.08 -15.19 24.12
N LEU A 246 1.61 -13.94 24.18
CA LEU A 246 0.94 -13.39 25.38
C LEU A 246 -0.59 -13.38 25.28
N GLY A 247 -1.18 -13.75 24.14
CA GLY A 247 -2.63 -13.80 23.96
C GLY A 247 -3.32 -12.43 23.96
N ILE A 248 -2.59 -11.33 23.75
CA ILE A 248 -3.16 -9.98 23.73
C ILE A 248 -3.97 -9.80 22.44
N PRO A 249 -5.24 -9.35 22.49
CA PRO A 249 -6.03 -9.12 21.29
C PRO A 249 -5.33 -8.18 20.29
N ASN A 250 -5.35 -8.51 19.00
CA ASN A 250 -4.75 -7.70 17.93
C ASN A 250 -5.22 -6.24 17.97
N GLY A 251 -6.50 -5.99 18.32
CA GLY A 251 -7.01 -4.63 18.48
C GLY A 251 -6.28 -3.83 19.55
N VAL A 252 -5.93 -4.46 20.68
CA VAL A 252 -5.18 -3.82 21.77
C VAL A 252 -3.73 -3.57 21.35
N VAL A 253 -3.11 -4.53 20.63
CA VAL A 253 -1.75 -4.37 20.09
C VAL A 253 -1.70 -3.17 19.14
N THR A 254 -2.58 -3.13 18.14
CA THR A 254 -2.61 -2.05 17.14
C THR A 254 -2.88 -0.68 17.77
N VAL A 255 -3.89 -0.57 18.64
CA VAL A 255 -4.17 0.69 19.35
C VAL A 255 -3.00 1.10 20.25
N GLY A 256 -2.39 0.16 20.96
CA GLY A 256 -1.21 0.42 21.80
C GLY A 256 -0.03 0.98 21.01
N VAL A 257 0.26 0.40 19.83
CA VAL A 257 1.29 0.91 18.91
C VAL A 257 0.95 2.32 18.43
N PHE A 258 -0.29 2.54 17.99
CA PHE A 258 -0.73 3.84 17.47
C PHE A 258 -0.70 4.93 18.54
N VAL A 259 -1.17 4.66 19.75
CA VAL A 259 -1.12 5.59 20.88
C VAL A 259 0.32 5.89 21.28
N SER A 260 1.20 4.89 21.30
CA SER A 260 2.63 5.08 21.59
C SER A 260 3.28 6.01 20.56
N VAL A 261 3.00 5.79 19.28
CA VAL A 261 3.46 6.63 18.18
C VAL A 261 2.91 8.06 18.28
N LEU A 262 1.61 8.24 18.54
CA LEU A 262 1.00 9.56 18.72
C LEU A 262 1.60 10.32 19.90
N THR A 263 1.93 9.62 20.99
CA THR A 263 2.59 10.20 22.16
C THR A 263 4.01 10.66 21.82
N ILE A 264 4.75 9.86 21.04
CA ILE A 264 6.06 10.23 20.49
C ILE A 264 5.92 11.49 19.64
N PHE A 265 4.97 11.54 18.72
CA PHE A 265 4.69 12.73 17.91
C PHE A 265 4.42 13.95 18.76
N TRP A 266 3.46 13.87 19.66
CA TRP A 266 3.06 14.96 20.54
C TRP A 266 4.25 15.53 21.31
N LYS A 267 5.15 14.67 21.79
CA LYS A 267 6.36 15.07 22.52
C LYS A 267 7.40 15.76 21.64
N PHE A 268 7.60 15.29 20.41
CA PHE A 268 8.60 15.85 19.49
C PHE A 268 8.11 17.09 18.73
N ASP A 269 6.81 17.17 18.44
CA ASP A 269 6.19 18.25 17.69
C ASP A 269 6.14 19.56 18.49
N ARG A 270 5.78 19.52 19.77
CA ARG A 270 5.76 20.71 20.65
C ARG A 270 7.09 21.40 20.85
N LYS A 271 8.21 20.76 20.49
CA LYS A 271 9.55 21.40 20.52
C LYS A 271 9.92 22.02 19.16
N SER A 272 8.96 22.23 18.25
CA SER A 272 9.22 22.71 16.88
C SER A 272 9.43 24.23 16.73
N ASN A 273 10.70 24.66 16.73
CA ASN A 273 11.19 26.02 16.43
C ASN A 273 11.68 26.22 14.98
N ARG A 274 11.19 25.46 13.98
CA ARG A 274 11.55 25.76 12.59
C ARG A 274 10.67 26.92 12.10
N ARG A 275 11.28 28.08 11.86
CA ARG A 275 10.65 29.12 11.03
C ARG A 275 10.50 28.55 9.62
N MET A 276 9.30 28.70 9.04
CA MET A 276 9.04 28.30 7.66
C MET A 276 10.12 28.91 6.75
N PRO A 277 10.78 28.13 5.87
CA PRO A 277 11.52 28.74 4.78
C PRO A 277 10.49 29.43 3.90
N TYR A 278 10.47 30.76 3.94
CA TYR A 278 9.83 31.55 2.87
C TYR A 278 10.55 31.20 1.57
N LYS A 279 9.87 30.48 0.68
CA LYS A 279 9.91 30.58 -0.79
C LYS A 279 9.09 29.46 -1.42
#